data_AF-A0A1B8HFC9-F1
#
_entry.id   AF-A0A1B8HFC9-F1
#
_cell.length_a   1.000
_cell.length_b   1.000
_cell.length_c   1.000
_cell.angle_alpha   90.00
_cell.angle_beta   90.00
_cell.angle_gamma   90.00
#
_symmetry.space_group_name_H-M   'P 1'
#
loop_
_entity.id
_entity.type
_entity.pdbx_description
1 polymer ?
#
loop_
_entity_poly.entity_id
_entity_poly.type
_entity_poly.pdbx_seq_one_letter_code
_entity_poly.pdbx_strand_id
1 'polypeptide(L)'
;MTAKWANDSTMRDYLRPSTVFGIEKFGEYYELSRKWVSDGRPACAGGRWLKPGEVYVEIDTAERDETYRRLFSSNFKPENRIQELAARHKTRIGLLNVSAAMAAWRSVWKQAAEQAAKGQEAA
;
A
#
# COMPACT_ATOMS: atom_id res chain seq x y z
N MET A 1 -18.17 10.16 -15.41
CA MET A 1 -17.79 8.73 -15.26
C MET A 1 -17.81 8.08 -16.62
N THR A 2 -16.66 7.87 -17.24
CA THR A 2 -16.61 7.24 -18.57
C THR A 2 -16.41 5.75 -18.36
N ALA A 3 -17.47 4.96 -18.52
CA ALA A 3 -17.40 3.50 -18.41
C ALA A 3 -16.59 2.94 -19.60
N LYS A 4 -15.26 2.94 -19.45
CA LYS A 4 -14.29 2.49 -20.46
C LYS A 4 -14.58 1.06 -20.95
N TRP A 5 -15.16 0.23 -20.08
CA TRP A 5 -15.47 -1.17 -20.37
C TRP A 5 -16.67 -1.38 -21.31
N ALA A 6 -17.64 -0.46 -21.31
CA ALA A 6 -18.86 -0.61 -22.10
C ALA A 6 -18.78 0.10 -23.46
N ASN A 7 -18.08 1.25 -23.52
CA ASN A 7 -18.09 2.12 -24.70
C ASN A 7 -16.84 2.01 -25.58
N ASP A 8 -15.78 1.34 -25.11
CA ASP A 8 -14.60 1.05 -25.94
C ASP A 8 -14.82 -0.24 -26.73
N SER A 9 -14.67 -0.19 -28.05
CA SER A 9 -14.89 -1.33 -28.95
C SER A 9 -13.97 -2.50 -28.62
N THR A 10 -12.75 -2.22 -28.17
CA THR A 10 -11.76 -3.22 -27.78
C THR A 10 -12.16 -3.88 -26.46
N MET A 11 -12.62 -3.09 -25.49
CA MET A 11 -13.03 -3.62 -24.17
C MET A 11 -14.30 -4.45 -24.25
N ARG A 12 -15.22 -4.11 -25.17
CA ARG A 12 -16.44 -4.87 -25.43
C ARG A 12 -16.16 -6.30 -25.92
N ASP A 13 -15.08 -6.52 -26.66
CA ASP A 13 -14.73 -7.86 -27.15
C ASP A 13 -14.31 -8.82 -26.03
N TYR A 14 -13.75 -8.29 -24.94
CA TYR A 14 -13.43 -9.07 -23.73
C TYR A 14 -14.67 -9.47 -22.92
N LEU A 15 -15.82 -8.82 -23.14
CA LEU A 15 -17.08 -9.12 -22.46
C LEU A 15 -17.99 -10.05 -23.27
N ARG A 16 -17.58 -10.48 -24.47
CA ARG A 16 -18.40 -11.40 -25.28
C ARG A 16 -18.54 -12.75 -24.58
N PRO A 17 -19.72 -13.39 -24.63
CA PRO A 17 -19.91 -14.71 -24.04
C PRO A 17 -18.92 -15.76 -24.56
N SER A 18 -18.52 -15.69 -25.83
CA SER A 18 -17.49 -16.55 -26.41
C SER A 18 -16.11 -16.37 -25.78
N THR A 19 -15.80 -15.18 -25.25
CA THR A 19 -14.52 -14.86 -24.63
C THR A 19 -14.53 -15.19 -23.14
N VAL A 20 -15.64 -14.97 -22.45
CA VAL A 20 -15.79 -15.21 -21.01
C VAL A 20 -16.12 -16.68 -20.72
N PHE A 21 -16.96 -17.30 -21.55
CA PHE A 21 -17.49 -18.66 -21.37
C PHE A 21 -17.10 -19.60 -22.52
N GLY A 22 -16.13 -19.20 -23.34
CA GLY A 22 -15.59 -20.08 -24.38
C GLY A 22 -14.98 -21.33 -23.77
N ILE A 23 -15.28 -22.50 -24.35
CA ILE A 23 -14.81 -23.82 -23.86
C ILE A 23 -13.28 -23.85 -23.75
N GLU A 24 -12.57 -23.19 -24.67
CA GLU A 24 -11.11 -23.08 -24.69
C GLU A 24 -10.55 -22.44 -23.40
N LYS A 25 -11.24 -21.42 -22.85
CA LYS A 25 -10.79 -20.68 -21.66
C LYS A 25 -11.44 -21.16 -20.36
N PHE A 26 -12.48 -21.99 -20.47
CA PHE A 26 -13.26 -22.44 -19.32
C PHE A 26 -12.40 -23.18 -18.29
N GLY A 27 -11.48 -24.04 -18.74
CA GLY A 27 -10.56 -24.76 -17.84
C GLY A 27 -9.72 -23.82 -16.98
N GLU A 28 -9.09 -22.81 -17.62
CA GLU A 28 -8.29 -21.80 -16.93
C GLU A 28 -9.13 -20.97 -15.95
N TYR A 29 -10.31 -20.50 -16.39
CA TYR A 29 -11.21 -19.73 -15.54
C TYR A 29 -11.72 -20.55 -14.34
N TYR A 30 -11.97 -21.84 -14.52
CA TYR A 30 -12.37 -22.73 -13.44
C TYR A 30 -11.28 -22.84 -12.36
N GLU A 31 -10.03 -23.07 -12.75
CA GLU A 31 -8.91 -23.09 -11.81
C GLU A 31 -8.71 -21.76 -11.09
N LEU A 32 -8.77 -20.65 -11.84
CA LEU A 32 -8.68 -19.31 -11.27
C LEU A 32 -9.81 -19.02 -10.29
N SER A 33 -11.04 -19.49 -10.57
CA SER A 33 -12.17 -19.33 -9.66
C SER A 33 -11.97 -20.09 -8.35
N ARG A 34 -11.43 -21.32 -8.41
CA ARG A 34 -11.12 -22.10 -7.20
C ARG A 34 -10.02 -21.44 -6.37
N LYS A 35 -8.98 -20.93 -7.03
CA LYS A 35 -7.92 -20.14 -6.37
C LYS A 35 -8.51 -18.90 -5.70
N TRP A 36 -9.34 -18.13 -6.40
CA TRP A 36 -10.01 -16.95 -5.86
C TRP A 36 -10.89 -17.27 -4.63
N VAL A 37 -11.60 -18.40 -4.65
CA VAL A 37 -12.40 -18.86 -3.49
C VAL A 37 -11.50 -19.24 -2.32
N SER A 38 -10.36 -19.92 -2.58
CA SER A 38 -9.38 -20.31 -1.55
C SER A 38 -8.66 -19.11 -0.95
N ASP A 39 -8.23 -18.16 -1.78
CA ASP A 39 -7.49 -16.95 -1.38
C ASP A 39 -8.41 -15.95 -0.65
N GLY A 40 -9.71 -16.05 -0.89
CA GLY A 40 -10.71 -15.17 -0.29
C GLY A 40 -10.76 -13.79 -0.93
N ARG A 41 -11.65 -12.94 -0.41
CA ARG A 41 -11.76 -11.57 -0.88
C ARG A 41 -10.67 -10.72 -0.20
N PRO A 42 -9.94 -9.88 -0.95
CA PRO A 42 -8.99 -8.96 -0.34
C PRO A 42 -9.70 -8.01 0.62
N ALA A 43 -9.07 -7.70 1.75
CA ALA A 43 -9.64 -6.76 2.72
C ALA A 43 -9.73 -5.35 2.12
N CYS A 44 -10.87 -4.69 2.29
CA CYS A 44 -11.03 -3.28 1.97
C CYS A 44 -10.89 -2.46 3.26
N ALA A 45 -9.79 -1.72 3.39
CA ALA A 45 -9.53 -0.88 4.56
C ALA A 45 -9.17 0.54 4.09
N GLY A 46 -9.75 1.56 4.73
CA GLY A 46 -9.53 2.96 4.38
C GLY A 46 -9.85 3.29 2.91
N GLY A 47 -10.81 2.60 2.30
CA GLY A 47 -11.23 2.80 0.90
C GLY A 47 -10.26 2.22 -0.14
N ARG A 48 -9.27 1.41 0.25
CA ARG A 48 -8.36 0.70 -0.65
C ARG A 48 -8.46 -0.82 -0.45
N TRP A 49 -8.34 -1.54 -1.55
CA TRP A 49 -8.19 -2.99 -1.55
C TRP A 49 -6.73 -3.34 -1.22
N LEU A 50 -6.52 -4.02 -0.11
CA LEU A 50 -5.21 -4.50 0.33
C LEU A 50 -4.84 -5.76 -0.45
N LYS A 51 -3.56 -5.92 -0.78
CA LYS A 51 -3.06 -7.20 -1.29
C LYS A 51 -3.01 -8.24 -0.17
N PRO A 52 -3.01 -9.55 -0.50
CA PRO A 52 -2.78 -10.59 0.49
C PRO A 52 -1.49 -10.33 1.30
N GLY A 53 -1.61 -10.22 2.63
CA GLY A 53 -0.50 -9.92 3.55
C GLY A 53 -0.10 -8.43 3.66
N GLU A 54 -0.81 -7.52 2.99
CA GLU A 54 -0.65 -6.07 3.17
C GLU A 54 -1.51 -5.59 4.35
N VAL A 55 -0.87 -4.96 5.33
CA VAL A 55 -1.56 -4.39 6.49
C VAL A 55 -1.91 -2.94 6.18
N TYR A 56 -3.18 -2.57 6.35
CA TYR A 56 -3.56 -1.16 6.27
C TYR A 56 -3.01 -0.44 7.49
N VAL A 57 -2.20 0.57 7.24
CA VAL A 57 -1.72 1.47 8.28
C VAL A 57 -2.25 2.86 8.01
N GLU A 58 -3.06 3.35 8.95
CA GLU A 58 -3.51 4.73 8.93
C GLU A 58 -2.31 5.62 9.27
N ILE A 59 -1.92 6.48 8.33
CA ILE A 59 -0.77 7.36 8.50
C ILE A 59 -1.29 8.71 8.96
N ASP A 60 -1.02 9.07 10.22
CA ASP A 60 -1.19 10.44 10.69
C ASP A 60 -0.14 11.35 10.00
N THR A 61 -0.64 12.17 9.07
CA THR A 61 0.21 13.10 8.32
C THR A 61 0.74 14.26 9.16
N ALA A 62 0.02 14.65 10.21
CA ALA A 62 0.44 15.73 11.11
C ALA A 62 1.59 15.25 12.00
N GLU A 63 1.47 14.06 12.61
CA GLU A 63 2.54 13.46 13.41
C GLU A 63 3.81 13.26 12.57
N ARG A 64 3.66 12.73 11.35
CA ARG A 64 4.78 12.52 10.42
C ARG A 64 5.54 13.82 10.16
N ASP A 65 4.84 14.88 9.80
CA ASP A 65 5.46 16.14 9.39
C ASP A 65 6.04 16.90 10.59
N GLU A 66 5.40 16.83 11.75
CA GLU A 66 5.96 17.38 13.00
C GLU A 66 7.22 16.64 13.41
N THR A 67 7.22 15.30 13.30
CA THR A 67 8.39 14.49 13.60
C THR A 67 9.55 14.84 12.66
N TYR A 68 9.29 15.07 11.37
CA TYR A 68 10.34 15.52 10.43
C TYR A 68 10.99 16.83 10.87
N ARG A 69 10.19 17.81 11.28
CA ARG A 69 10.69 19.11 11.75
C ARG A 69 11.56 18.95 13.00
N ARG A 70 11.11 18.11 13.94
CA ARG A 70 11.85 17.87 15.19
C ARG A 70 13.05 16.96 15.00
N LEU A 71 13.07 16.08 14.01
CA LEU A 71 14.10 15.06 13.81
C LEU A 71 15.52 15.63 13.78
N PHE A 72 15.69 16.82 13.21
CA PHE A 72 16.96 17.51 13.09
C PHE A 72 17.29 18.42 14.29
N SER A 73 16.37 18.61 15.23
CA SER A 73 16.63 19.34 16.46
C SER A 73 17.50 18.53 17.43
N SER A 74 18.26 19.22 18.29
CA SER A 74 19.12 18.58 19.29
C SER A 74 18.34 17.85 20.39
N ASN A 75 17.05 18.17 20.58
CA ASN A 75 16.22 17.65 21.68
C ASN A 75 15.22 16.58 21.22
N PHE A 76 15.42 15.99 20.04
CA PHE A 76 14.49 14.98 19.53
C PHE A 76 14.53 13.71 20.38
N LYS A 77 13.38 13.32 20.93
CA LYS A 77 13.17 12.05 21.63
C LYS A 77 12.01 11.31 20.97
N PRO A 78 12.18 10.03 20.56
CA PRO A 78 11.09 9.26 19.98
C PRO A 78 10.08 8.86 21.06
N GLU A 79 8.80 9.18 20.82
CA GLU A 79 7.67 8.82 21.70
C GLU A 79 7.00 7.51 21.27
N ASN A 80 6.98 7.25 19.96
CA ASN A 80 6.33 6.08 19.36
C ASN A 80 7.33 5.17 18.65
N ARG A 81 6.98 3.88 18.51
CA ARG A 81 7.82 2.90 17.78
C ARG A 81 8.06 3.31 16.32
N ILE A 82 7.07 3.94 15.68
CA ILE A 82 7.18 4.47 14.32
C ILE A 82 8.25 5.56 14.26
N GLN A 83 8.25 6.49 15.23
CA GLN A 83 9.25 7.56 15.31
C GLN A 83 10.66 7.00 15.53
N GLU A 84 10.81 5.98 16.38
CA GLU A 84 12.09 5.31 16.62
C GLU A 84 12.64 4.66 15.34
N LEU A 85 11.80 3.89 14.63
CA LEU A 85 12.18 3.24 13.38
C LEU A 85 12.52 4.26 12.28
N ALA A 86 11.70 5.31 12.14
CA ALA A 86 11.92 6.37 11.16
C ALA A 86 13.20 7.18 11.45
N ALA A 87 13.51 7.43 12.73
CA ALA A 87 14.69 8.20 13.13
C ALA A 87 16.02 7.53 12.78
N ARG A 88 16.05 6.20 12.61
CA ARG A 88 17.24 5.46 12.15
C ARG A 88 17.70 5.92 10.76
N HIS A 89 16.81 6.49 9.96
CA HIS A 89 17.09 6.99 8.61
C HIS A 89 17.50 8.48 8.58
N LYS A 90 17.62 9.15 9.74
CA LYS A 90 17.95 10.58 9.85
C LYS A 90 19.17 11.01 9.04
N THR A 91 20.26 10.24 9.11
CA THR A 91 21.52 10.54 8.42
C THR A 91 21.34 10.58 6.90
N ARG A 92 20.73 9.54 6.33
CA ARG A 92 20.44 9.46 4.89
C ARG A 92 19.54 10.59 4.42
N ILE A 93 18.54 10.95 5.21
CA ILE A 93 17.59 12.02 4.85
C ILE A 93 18.27 13.40 4.90
N GLY A 94 19.14 13.64 5.89
CA GLY A 94 19.87 14.90 6.02
C GLY A 94 20.88 15.19 4.90
N LEU A 95 21.30 14.17 4.13
CA LEU A 95 22.19 14.32 2.98
C LEU A 95 21.46 14.73 1.68
N LEU A 96 20.13 14.66 1.66
CA LEU A 96 19.32 14.95 0.48
C LEU A 96 18.90 16.43 0.45
N ASN A 97 18.61 16.94 -0.75
CA ASN A 97 17.91 18.21 -0.88
C ASN A 97 16.51 18.14 -0.26
N VAL A 98 15.92 19.28 0.10
CA VAL A 98 14.65 19.36 0.84
C VAL A 98 13.52 18.57 0.15
N SER A 99 13.41 18.65 -1.18
CA SER A 99 12.37 17.92 -1.92
C SER A 99 12.53 16.40 -1.86
N ALA A 100 13.76 15.90 -2.05
CA ALA A 100 14.08 14.48 -2.00
C ALA A 100 14.05 13.95 -0.56
N ALA A 101 14.46 14.77 0.41
CA ALA A 101 14.38 14.46 1.82
C ALA A 101 12.92 14.27 2.27
N MET A 102 11.99 15.13 1.83
CA MET A 102 10.57 14.98 2.12
C MET A 102 9.95 13.75 1.44
N ALA A 103 10.31 13.47 0.18
CA ALA A 103 9.85 12.26 -0.50
C ALA A 103 10.36 10.99 0.18
N ALA A 104 11.65 10.97 0.54
CA ALA A 104 12.27 9.87 1.28
C ALA A 104 11.69 9.73 2.69
N TRP A 105 11.36 10.84 3.36
CA TRP A 105 10.73 10.79 4.68
C TRP A 105 9.35 10.16 4.63
N ARG A 106 8.52 10.51 3.64
CA ARG A 106 7.20 9.91 3.45
C ARG A 106 7.27 8.40 3.25
N SER A 107 8.25 7.92 2.48
CA SER A 107 8.44 6.48 2.26
C SER A 107 8.99 5.77 3.50
N VAL A 108 9.95 6.36 4.20
CA VAL A 108 10.48 5.83 5.47
C VAL A 108 9.39 5.75 6.53
N TRP A 109 8.54 6.76 6.67
CA TRP A 109 7.45 6.75 7.63
C TRP A 109 6.45 5.64 7.33
N LYS A 110 6.07 5.47 6.06
CA LYS A 110 5.20 4.37 5.64
C LYS A 110 5.80 3.00 5.99
N GLN A 111 7.09 2.80 5.69
CA GLN A 111 7.80 1.55 6.02
C GLN A 111 7.88 1.30 7.53
N ALA A 112 8.17 2.34 8.32
CA ALA A 112 8.22 2.26 9.78
C ALA A 112 6.84 1.91 10.36
N ALA A 113 5.77 2.49 9.82
CA ALA A 113 4.39 2.22 10.23
C ALA A 113 3.96 0.78 9.90
N GLU A 114 4.31 0.29 8.71
CA GLU A 114 4.09 -1.12 8.32
C GLU A 114 4.88 -2.10 9.20
N GLN A 115 6.13 -1.78 9.54
CA GLN A 115 6.94 -2.61 10.44
C GLN A 115 6.40 -2.61 11.87
N ALA A 116 5.90 -1.46 12.35
CA ALA A 116 5.26 -1.38 13.66
C ALA A 116 3.97 -2.22 13.71
N ALA A 117 3.13 -2.15 12.67
CA ALA A 117 1.91 -2.94 12.57
C ALA A 117 2.18 -4.45 12.50
N LYS A 118 3.15 -4.89 11.68
CA LYS A 118 3.57 -6.30 11.62
C LYS A 118 4.17 -6.79 12.94
N GLY A 119 4.91 -5.93 13.65
CA GLY A 119 5.48 -6.27 14.95
C GLY A 119 4.43 -6.43 16.06
N GLN A 120 3.26 -5.79 15.94
CA GLN A 120 2.13 -5.95 16.86
C GLN A 120 1.34 -7.23 16.61
N GLU A 121 1.29 -7.72 15.36
CA GLU A 121 0.58 -8.95 15.00
C GLU A 121 1.36 -10.23 15.37
N ALA A 122 2.67 -10.11 15.63
CA ALA A 122 3.56 -11.22 15.96
C ALA A 122 3.82 -11.41 17.48
N ALA A 123 3.18 -10.61 18.34
CA ALA A 123 3.31 -10.65 19.80
C ALA A 123 1.99 -11.06 20.45
#